data_AF-A0A1Z9EFT2-F1
#
_entry.id   AF-A0A1Z9EFT2-F1
#
_cell.length_a   1.000
_cell.length_b   1.000
_cell.length_c   1.000
_cell.angle_alpha   90.00
_cell.angle_beta   90.00
_cell.angle_gamma   90.00
#
_symmetry.space_group_name_H-M   'P 1'
#
loop_
_entity.id
_entity.type
_entity.pdbx_description
1 polymer ?
#
loop_
_entity_poly.entity_id
_entity_poly.type
_entity_poly.pdbx_seq_one_letter_code
_entity_poly.pdbx_strand_id
1 'polypeptide(L)'
;MKAFAVALLGLAVSAPVMAGPYVESKHEFKGTDEDYSKTVHQGRVGYSTKVGRLSPYIEGGLGVSYPDAGDSDTFKVLEVGSKVKITDSFSAYGKWENVFQDSDDTRDWKVEMGTKYKF
;
A
#
# COMPACT_ATOMS: atom_id res chain seq x y z
N MET A 1 13.31 16.03 -13.09
CA MET A 1 12.03 15.33 -12.83
C MET A 1 11.85 14.24 -13.86
N LYS A 2 12.01 12.97 -13.46
CA LYS A 2 11.60 11.83 -14.30
C LYS A 2 10.39 11.20 -13.61
N ALA A 3 9.22 11.30 -14.23
CA ALA A 3 8.01 10.68 -13.74
C ALA A 3 8.16 9.16 -13.88
N PHE A 4 8.41 8.48 -12.76
CA PHE A 4 8.42 7.02 -12.73
C PHE A 4 6.97 6.53 -12.75
N ALA A 5 6.55 6.00 -13.89
CA ALA A 5 5.35 5.19 -13.97
C ALA A 5 5.63 3.86 -13.29
N VAL A 6 5.42 3.80 -11.97
CA VAL A 6 5.52 2.56 -11.21
C VAL A 6 4.21 1.80 -11.41
N ALA A 7 4.26 0.75 -12.22
CA ALA A 7 3.23 -0.28 -12.19
C ALA A 7 3.38 -1.03 -10.86
N LEU A 8 2.65 -0.60 -9.83
CA LEU A 8 2.49 -1.38 -8.61
C LEU A 8 1.68 -2.62 -8.98
N LEU A 9 2.35 -3.74 -9.22
CA LEU A 9 1.77 -5.07 -9.00
C LEU A 9 1.62 -5.26 -7.49
N GLY A 10 0.69 -4.52 -6.91
CA GLY A 10 0.15 -4.86 -5.61
C GLY A 10 -0.59 -6.17 -5.78
N LEU A 11 0.07 -7.29 -5.47
CA LEU A 11 -0.62 -8.48 -4.99
C LEU A 11 -1.29 -8.09 -3.67
N ALA A 12 -2.37 -7.30 -3.78
CA ALA A 12 -3.34 -7.15 -2.73
C ALA A 12 -4.05 -8.50 -2.68
N VAL A 13 -3.42 -9.46 -2.02
CA VAL A 13 -4.12 -10.55 -1.36
C VAL A 13 -4.99 -9.83 -0.34
N SER A 14 -6.14 -9.36 -0.81
CA SER A 14 -7.18 -8.83 0.05
C SER A 14 -7.65 -10.04 0.82
N ALA A 15 -6.95 -10.35 1.92
CA ALA A 15 -7.45 -11.22 2.95
C ALA A 15 -8.90 -10.80 3.20
N PRO A 16 -9.83 -11.75 3.40
CA PRO A 16 -11.18 -11.40 3.79
C PRO A 16 -11.06 -10.42 4.96
N VAL A 17 -11.55 -9.20 4.76
CA VAL A 17 -11.51 -8.13 5.76
C VAL A 17 -12.37 -8.61 6.92
N MET A 18 -11.74 -9.32 7.85
CA MET A 18 -12.25 -9.53 9.18
C MET A 18 -12.10 -8.20 9.86
N ALA A 19 -13.22 -7.58 10.25
CA ALA A 19 -13.17 -6.36 11.04
C ALA A 19 -12.41 -6.64 12.33
N GLY A 20 -11.46 -5.78 12.69
CA GLY A 20 -10.59 -5.94 13.83
C GLY A 20 -9.14 -5.53 13.57
N PRO A 21 -8.28 -5.69 14.58
CA PRO A 21 -6.85 -5.47 14.45
C PRO A 21 -6.21 -6.56 13.58
N TYR A 22 -5.20 -6.18 12.81
CA TYR A 22 -4.41 -7.10 12.00
C TYR A 22 -2.95 -6.66 11.93
N VAL A 23 -2.11 -7.61 11.55
CA VAL A 23 -0.72 -7.39 11.18
C VAL A 23 -0.55 -7.78 9.72
N GLU A 24 0.23 -7.00 8.99
CA GLU A 24 0.54 -7.25 7.58
C GLU A 24 2.04 -7.15 7.37
N SER A 25 2.60 -8.09 6.60
CA SER A 25 3.93 -7.96 6.03
C SER A 25 3.77 -7.67 4.54
N LYS A 26 4.29 -6.53 4.10
CA LYS A 26 4.21 -6.09 2.71
C LYS A 26 5.59 -6.08 2.10
N HIS A 27 5.72 -6.78 0.97
CA HIS A 27 6.97 -6.90 0.23
C HIS A 27 6.72 -6.46 -1.21
N GLU A 28 7.41 -5.40 -1.65
CA GLU A 28 7.35 -4.89 -3.01
C GLU A 28 8.71 -5.09 -3.67
N PHE A 29 8.72 -5.81 -4.79
CA PHE A 29 9.90 -5.95 -5.64
C PHE A 29 9.66 -5.09 -6.88
N LYS A 30 10.50 -4.08 -7.08
CA LYS A 30 10.36 -3.11 -8.17
C LYS A 30 11.51 -3.28 -9.15
N GLY A 31 11.16 -3.37 -10.42
CA GLY A 31 12.08 -3.42 -11.54
C GLY A 31 11.37 -3.00 -12.83
N THR A 32 12.13 -2.82 -13.87
CA THR A 32 11.66 -2.75 -15.26
C THR A 32 11.83 -4.13 -15.91
N ASP A 33 11.54 -4.25 -17.21
CA ASP A 33 11.79 -5.47 -17.98
C ASP A 33 13.28 -5.81 -18.05
N GLU A 34 14.14 -4.78 -17.99
CA GLU A 34 15.59 -4.91 -18.19
C GLU A 34 16.37 -4.86 -16.88
N ASP A 35 15.89 -4.14 -15.85
CA ASP A 35 16.66 -3.83 -14.65
C ASP A 35 15.87 -4.04 -13.35
N TYR A 36 16.56 -4.52 -12.31
CA TYR A 36 16.05 -4.47 -10.95
C TYR A 36 16.24 -3.06 -10.38
N SER A 37 15.24 -2.53 -9.67
CA SER A 37 15.29 -1.16 -9.13
C SER A 37 15.43 -1.15 -7.62
N LYS A 38 14.50 -1.80 -6.90
CA LYS A 38 14.53 -1.84 -5.44
C LYS A 38 13.60 -2.90 -4.85
N THR A 39 14.00 -3.41 -3.69
CA THR A 39 13.15 -4.18 -2.79
C THR A 39 12.63 -3.29 -1.67
N VAL A 40 11.38 -3.43 -1.29
CA VAL A 40 10.81 -2.74 -0.12
C VAL A 40 10.15 -3.77 0.79
N HIS A 41 10.63 -3.88 2.02
CA HIS A 41 10.00 -4.71 3.05
C HIS A 41 9.37 -3.83 4.11
N GLN A 42 8.14 -4.16 4.52
CA GLN A 42 7.38 -3.37 5.47
C GLN A 42 6.63 -4.28 6.44
N GLY A 43 6.68 -3.92 7.72
CA GLY A 43 5.80 -4.46 8.74
C GLY A 43 4.75 -3.40 9.08
N ARG A 44 3.47 -3.76 8.94
CA ARG A 44 2.34 -2.87 9.20
C ARG A 44 1.43 -3.47 10.27
N VAL A 45 0.87 -2.60 11.09
CA VAL A 45 -0.22 -2.91 12.00
C VAL A 45 -1.41 -2.06 11.59
N GLY A 46 -2.58 -2.67 11.55
CA GLY A 46 -3.78 -2.01 11.07
C GLY A 46 -5.01 -2.38 11.85
N TYR A 47 -6.04 -1.57 11.65
CA TYR A 47 -7.37 -1.83 12.14
C TYR A 47 -8.35 -1.60 11.00
N SER A 48 -9.15 -2.61 10.69
CA SER A 48 -10.24 -2.47 9.74
C SER A 48 -11.57 -2.56 10.45
N THR A 49 -12.54 -1.76 10.00
CA THR A 49 -13.93 -1.90 10.43
C THR A 49 -14.82 -2.12 9.21
N LYS A 50 -16.01 -2.65 9.46
CA LYS A 50 -17.03 -2.85 8.44
C LYS A 50 -18.32 -2.18 8.90
N VAL A 51 -18.76 -1.18 8.15
CA VAL A 51 -19.99 -0.43 8.42
C VAL A 51 -20.90 -0.58 7.20
N GLY A 52 -21.84 -1.52 7.28
CA GLY A 52 -22.71 -1.87 6.15
C GLY A 52 -21.91 -2.32 4.93
N ARG A 53 -21.93 -1.49 3.88
CA ARG A 53 -21.24 -1.73 2.59
C ARG A 53 -19.84 -1.13 2.52
N LEU A 54 -19.46 -0.34 3.53
CA LEU A 54 -18.15 0.29 3.65
C LEU A 54 -17.22 -0.57 4.50
N SER A 55 -15.95 -0.62 4.11
CA SER A 55 -14.89 -1.30 4.85
C SER A 55 -13.68 -0.37 4.95
N PRO A 56 -13.75 0.68 5.81
CA PRO A 56 -12.60 1.55 6.05
C PRO A 56 -11.55 0.84 6.90
N TYR A 57 -10.30 1.24 6.72
CA TYR A 57 -9.16 0.78 7.47
C TYR A 57 -8.14 1.91 7.64
N ILE A 58 -7.33 1.75 8.68
CA ILE A 58 -6.14 2.54 8.92
C ILE A 58 -5.01 1.59 9.28
N GLU A 59 -3.83 1.84 8.76
CA GLU A 59 -2.63 1.09 9.08
C GLU A 59 -1.42 2.00 9.16
N GLY A 60 -0.52 1.66 10.07
CA GLY A 60 0.76 2.31 10.25
C GLY A 60 1.85 1.25 10.29
N GLY A 61 3.03 1.60 9.79
CA GLY A 61 4.12 0.64 9.74
C GLY A 61 5.49 1.26 9.62
N LEU A 62 6.47 0.39 9.69
CA LEU A 62 7.87 0.68 9.42
C LEU A 62 8.30 -0.13 8.21
N GLY A 63 9.18 0.44 7.41
CA GLY A 63 9.73 -0.25 6.25
C GLY A 63 11.18 0.09 6.02
N VAL A 64 11.79 -0.77 5.22
CA VAL A 64 13.15 -0.62 4.71
C VAL A 64 13.12 -0.79 3.19
N SER A 65 13.79 0.12 2.49
CA SER A 65 13.97 0.10 1.05
C SER A 65 15.42 -0.26 0.75
N TYR A 66 15.63 -1.32 -0.03
CA TYR A 66 16.93 -1.76 -0.53
C TYR A 66 16.99 -1.46 -2.04
N PRO A 67 17.64 -0.37 -2.46
CA PRO A 67 17.88 -0.13 -3.88
C PRO A 67 18.87 -1.16 -4.46
N ASP A 68 18.85 -1.35 -5.78
CA ASP A 68 19.79 -2.24 -6.47
C ASP A 68 21.26 -1.78 -6.35
N ALA A 69 21.47 -0.45 -6.30
CA ALA A 69 22.75 0.16 -5.99
C ALA A 69 22.55 1.32 -5.00
N GLY A 70 23.43 1.41 -3.99
CA GLY A 70 23.40 2.44 -2.95
C GLY A 70 23.02 1.90 -1.57
N ASP A 71 22.75 2.80 -0.64
CA ASP A 71 22.43 2.48 0.75
C ASP A 71 20.93 2.20 0.94
N SER A 72 20.61 1.42 1.97
CA SER A 72 19.22 1.14 2.36
C SER A 72 18.63 2.28 3.19
N ASP A 73 17.38 2.62 2.93
CA ASP A 73 16.66 3.67 3.68
C ASP A 73 15.54 3.09 4.54
N THR A 74 15.43 3.56 5.79
CA THR A 74 14.28 3.30 6.65
C THR A 74 13.23 4.37 6.49
N PHE A 75 11.97 3.96 6.60
CA PHE A 75 10.84 4.88 6.52
C PHE A 75 9.69 4.42 7.40
N LYS A 76 8.82 5.37 7.73
CA LYS A 76 7.53 5.12 8.40
C LYS A 76 6.42 5.31 7.38
N VAL A 77 5.36 4.52 7.49
CA VAL A 77 4.22 4.61 6.59
C VAL A 77 2.93 4.75 7.39
N LEU A 78 2.03 5.58 6.90
CA LEU A 78 0.66 5.69 7.37
C LEU A 78 -0.25 5.59 6.16
N GLU A 79 -1.16 4.61 6.16
CA GLU A 79 -2.14 4.42 5.10
C GLU A 79 -3.55 4.42 5.71
N VAL A 80 -4.45 5.13 5.06
CA VAL A 80 -5.89 5.02 5.32
C VAL A 80 -6.58 4.67 4.02
N GLY A 81 -7.56 3.80 4.08
CA GLY A 81 -8.32 3.45 2.90
C GLY A 81 -9.73 3.02 3.23
N SER A 82 -10.54 2.95 2.20
CA SER A 82 -11.90 2.44 2.32
C SER A 82 -12.31 1.75 1.05
N LYS A 83 -13.04 0.65 1.22
CA LYS A 83 -13.69 -0.09 0.14
C LYS A 83 -15.19 0.03 0.29
N VAL A 84 -15.88 0.33 -0.81
CA VAL A 84 -17.34 0.33 -0.89
C VAL A 84 -17.80 -0.80 -1.80
N LYS A 85 -18.64 -1.70 -1.29
CA LYS A 85 -19.35 -2.69 -2.11
C LYS A 85 -20.53 -2.01 -2.79
N ILE A 86 -20.52 -1.89 -4.12
CA ILE A 86 -21.57 -1.25 -4.92
C ILE A 86 -22.61 -2.28 -5.38
N THR A 87 -22.17 -3.52 -5.64
CA THR A 87 -23.00 -4.73 -5.77
C THR A 87 -22.24 -5.91 -5.15
N ASP A 88 -22.78 -7.13 -5.23
CA ASP A 88 -22.04 -8.33 -4.81
C ASP A 88 -20.88 -8.68 -5.74
N SER A 89 -20.95 -8.24 -6.99
CA SER A 89 -19.94 -8.43 -8.03
C SER A 89 -19.07 -7.19 -8.28
N PHE A 90 -19.45 -6.00 -7.80
CA PHE A 90 -18.76 -4.75 -8.09
C PHE A 90 -18.44 -3.95 -6.83
N SER A 91 -17.19 -3.49 -6.72
CA SER A 91 -16.73 -2.67 -5.59
C SER A 91 -15.81 -1.55 -6.07
N ALA A 92 -15.76 -0.45 -5.33
CA ALA A 92 -14.78 0.61 -5.50
C ALA A 92 -13.93 0.72 -4.23
N TYR A 93 -12.71 1.22 -4.37
CA TYR A 93 -11.83 1.49 -3.25
C TYR A 93 -11.04 2.78 -3.48
N GLY A 94 -10.67 3.43 -2.40
CA GLY A 94 -9.73 4.53 -2.38
C GLY A 94 -8.79 4.37 -1.18
N LYS A 95 -7.52 4.66 -1.37
CA LYS A 95 -6.51 4.68 -0.31
C LYS A 95 -5.60 5.90 -0.46
N TRP A 96 -5.14 6.38 0.68
CA TRP A 96 -4.17 7.44 0.81
C TRP A 96 -3.04 6.95 1.71
N GLU A 97 -1.82 7.00 1.20
CA GLU A 97 -0.61 6.53 1.87
C GLU A 97 0.35 7.72 2.01
N ASN A 98 0.96 7.87 3.19
CA ASN A 98 2.06 8.79 3.43
C ASN A 98 3.27 8.00 3.87
N VAL A 99 4.41 8.35 3.28
CA VAL A 99 5.71 7.78 3.61
C VAL A 99 6.56 8.91 4.17
N PHE A 100 7.01 8.71 5.41
CA PHE A 100 7.92 9.59 6.12
C PHE A 100 9.30 8.94 6.04
N GLN A 101 10.19 9.53 5.23
CA GLN A 101 11.56 9.07 5.10
C GLN A 101 12.40 9.72 6.20
N ASP A 102 13.32 8.98 6.82
CA ASP A 102 14.20 9.57 7.85
C ASP A 102 15.34 10.39 7.22
N SER A 103 15.68 10.11 5.96
CA SER A 103 16.83 10.67 5.25
C SER A 103 16.60 12.06 4.64
N ASP A 104 15.34 12.50 4.51
CA ASP A 104 14.99 13.76 3.85
C ASP A 104 13.67 14.33 4.41
N ASP A 105 13.56 15.66 4.60
CA ASP A 105 12.34 16.33 5.10
C ASP A 105 11.16 16.28 4.10
N THR A 106 11.37 15.65 2.94
CA THR A 106 10.38 15.52 1.88
C THR A 106 9.42 14.37 2.20
N ARG A 107 8.15 14.70 2.41
CA ARG A 107 7.09 13.71 2.66
C ARG A 107 6.47 13.23 1.36
N ASP A 108 6.64 11.94 1.08
CA ASP A 108 5.99 11.27 -0.04
C ASP A 108 4.53 10.95 0.32
N TRP A 109 3.62 11.19 -0.61
CA TRP A 109 2.22 10.82 -0.47
C TRP A 109 1.70 10.21 -1.76
N LYS A 110 0.78 9.26 -1.63
CA LYS A 110 0.17 8.53 -2.74
C LYS A 110 -1.32 8.43 -2.52
N VAL A 111 -2.09 8.78 -3.53
CA VAL A 111 -3.53 8.48 -3.62
C VAL A 111 -3.70 7.41 -4.68
N GLU A 112 -4.42 6.35 -4.34
CA GLU A 112 -4.82 5.32 -5.30
C GLU A 112 -6.30 5.05 -5.15
N MET A 113 -7.01 5.02 -6.27
CA MET A 113 -8.42 4.70 -6.33
C MET A 113 -8.66 3.72 -7.47
N GLY A 114 -9.62 2.83 -7.29
CA GLY A 114 -9.90 1.81 -8.28
C GLY A 114 -11.23 1.13 -8.08
N THR A 115 -11.61 0.34 -9.08
CA THR A 115 -12.82 -0.48 -9.06
C THR A 115 -12.45 -1.94 -9.31
N LYS A 116 -13.16 -2.85 -8.66
CA LYS A 116 -12.97 -4.29 -8.79
C LYS A 116 -14.30 -4.95 -9.14
N TYR A 117 -14.30 -5.66 -10.28
CA TYR A 117 -15.40 -6.51 -10.72
C TYR A 117 -15.04 -7.99 -10.52
N LYS A 118 -15.97 -8.78 -9.99
CA LYS A 118 -15.86 -10.21 -9.78
C LYS A 118 -16.87 -10.90 -10.69
N PHE A 119 -16.36 -11.65 -11.67
CA PHE A 119 -17.13 -12.55 -12.52
C PHE A 119 -17.40 -13.88 -11.81
#